data_AF-A0A1F2TYK7-F1
#
_entry.id   AF-A0A1F2TYK7-F1
#
_cell.length_a   1.000
_cell.length_b   1.000
_cell.length_c   1.000
_cell.angle_alpha   90.00
_cell.angle_beta   90.00
_cell.angle_gamma   90.00
#
_symmetry.space_group_name_H-M   'P 1'
#
loop_
_entity.id
_entity.type
_entity.pdbx_description
1 polymer ?
#
loop_
_entity_poly.entity_id
_entity_poly.type
_entity_poly.pdbx_seq_one_letter_code
_entity_poly.pdbx_strand_id
1 'polypeptide(L)'
;MAENQNVTLSLPRELLRRIKRVAADRDTSVSALMTEALSRLADEDRRYSAARKRALAAMKSARSLGTRGRRTWTRDELHER
;
A
#
# COMPACT_ATOMS: atom_id res chain seq x y z
N MET A 1 -4.77 -24.30 -4.85
CA MET A 1 -5.62 -23.20 -5.35
C MET A 1 -6.03 -22.37 -4.15
N ALA A 2 -5.99 -21.03 -4.23
CA ALA A 2 -6.45 -20.21 -3.11
C ALA A 2 -7.95 -20.47 -2.88
N GLU A 3 -8.34 -20.63 -1.63
CA GLU A 3 -9.74 -20.83 -1.26
C GLU A 3 -10.46 -19.48 -1.27
N ASN A 4 -11.53 -19.38 -2.07
CA ASN A 4 -12.34 -18.16 -2.16
C ASN A 4 -13.57 -18.30 -1.26
N GLN A 5 -13.84 -17.28 -0.44
CA GLN A 5 -15.10 -17.17 0.30
C GLN A 5 -16.04 -16.16 -0.35
N ASN A 6 -17.30 -16.56 -0.53
CA ASN A 6 -18.33 -15.70 -1.12
C ASN A 6 -18.83 -14.69 -0.09
N VAL A 7 -18.95 -13.43 -0.53
CA VAL A 7 -19.47 -12.33 0.28
C VAL A 7 -20.56 -11.60 -0.51
N THR A 8 -21.69 -11.31 0.14
CA THR A 8 -22.78 -10.52 -0.45
C THR A 8 -22.64 -9.06 -0.06
N LEU A 9 -22.66 -8.15 -1.04
CA LEU A 9 -22.54 -6.70 -0.83
C LEU A 9 -23.80 -6.00 -1.31
N SER A 10 -24.41 -5.20 -0.43
CA SER A 10 -25.50 -4.29 -0.79
C SER A 10 -24.92 -2.99 -1.34
N LEU A 11 -25.17 -2.71 -2.62
CA LEU A 11 -24.67 -1.53 -3.31
C LEU A 11 -25.83 -0.67 -3.84
N PRO A 12 -25.71 0.67 -3.82
CA PRO A 12 -26.67 1.53 -4.49
C PRO A 12 -26.82 1.15 -5.97
N ARG A 13 -28.06 1.12 -6.47
CA ARG A 13 -28.37 0.67 -7.83
C ARG A 13 -27.58 1.40 -8.92
N GLU A 14 -27.44 2.71 -8.75
CA GLU A 14 -26.70 3.55 -9.70
C GLU A 14 -25.19 3.29 -9.66
N LEU A 15 -24.65 2.94 -8.49
CA LEU A 15 -23.25 2.53 -8.39
C LEU A 15 -23.02 1.21 -9.14
N LEU A 16 -23.87 0.20 -8.91
CA LEU A 16 -23.75 -1.09 -9.59
C LEU A 16 -23.86 -0.96 -11.11
N ARG A 17 -24.74 -0.09 -11.61
CA ARG A 17 -24.85 0.22 -13.05
C ARG A 17 -23.56 0.78 -13.64
N ARG A 18 -22.93 1.74 -12.95
CA ARG A 18 -21.65 2.31 -13.40
C ARG A 18 -20.53 1.27 -13.39
N ILE A 19 -20.43 0.46 -12.33
CA ILE A 19 -19.40 -0.59 -12.23
C ILE A 19 -19.56 -1.62 -13.35
N LYS A 20 -20.80 -2.02 -13.68
CA LYS A 20 -21.06 -2.96 -14.79
C LYS A 20 -20.56 -2.42 -16.14
N ARG A 21 -20.75 -1.12 -16.41
CA ARG A 21 -20.21 -0.50 -17.64
C ARG A 21 -18.70 -0.55 -17.66
N VAL A 22 -18.05 -0.14 -16.57
CA VAL A 22 -16.58 -0.17 -16.46
C VAL A 22 -16.03 -1.60 -16.61
N ALA A 23 -16.72 -2.59 -16.06
CA ALA A 23 -16.34 -4.00 -16.21
C ALA A 23 -16.40 -4.44 -17.68
N ALA A 24 -17.49 -4.11 -18.38
CA ALA A 24 -17.62 -4.39 -19.80
C ALA A 24 -16.58 -3.66 -20.65
N ASP A 25 -16.32 -2.37 -20.39
CA ASP A 25 -15.33 -1.56 -21.11
C ASP A 25 -13.90 -2.12 -20.95
N ARG A 26 -13.63 -2.83 -19.86
CA ARG A 26 -12.33 -3.44 -19.52
C ARG A 26 -12.25 -4.94 -19.79
N ASP A 27 -13.26 -5.51 -20.45
CA ASP A 27 -13.39 -6.95 -20.70
C ASP A 27 -13.16 -7.81 -19.44
N THR A 28 -13.80 -7.39 -18.33
CA THR A 28 -13.65 -8.04 -17.02
C THR A 28 -15.00 -8.17 -16.31
N SER A 29 -15.01 -8.82 -15.15
CA SER A 29 -16.20 -8.98 -14.33
C SER A 29 -16.28 -7.97 -13.19
N VAL A 30 -17.50 -7.70 -12.72
CA VAL A 30 -17.73 -6.88 -11.52
C VAL A 30 -17.02 -7.48 -10.30
N SER A 31 -17.07 -8.80 -10.15
CA SER A 31 -16.37 -9.51 -9.07
C SER A 31 -14.86 -9.31 -9.15
N ALA A 32 -14.26 -9.42 -10.34
CA ALA A 32 -12.83 -9.21 -10.52
C ALA A 32 -12.41 -7.77 -10.16
N LEU A 33 -13.17 -6.75 -10.59
CA LEU A 33 -12.91 -5.36 -10.21
C LEU A 33 -13.01 -5.14 -8.70
N MET A 34 -14.01 -5.74 -8.05
CA MET A 34 -14.17 -5.64 -6.60
C MET A 34 -13.01 -6.34 -5.86
N THR A 35 -12.61 -7.53 -6.32
CA THR A 35 -11.45 -8.24 -5.77
C THR A 35 -10.19 -7.38 -5.89
N GLU A 36 -9.91 -6.82 -7.06
CA GLU A 36 -8.74 -5.96 -7.28
C GLU A 36 -8.75 -4.73 -6.35
N ALA A 37 -9.88 -4.05 -6.23
CA ALA A 37 -10.03 -2.89 -5.36
C ALA A 37 -9.81 -3.24 -3.88
N LEU A 38 -10.39 -4.35 -3.42
CA LEU A 38 -10.23 -4.84 -2.05
C LEU A 38 -8.80 -5.29 -1.76
N SER A 39 -8.15 -5.96 -2.72
CA SER A 39 -6.74 -6.34 -2.62
C SER A 39 -5.84 -5.11 -2.52
N ARG A 40 -6.07 -4.08 -3.35
CA ARG A 40 -5.31 -2.83 -3.28
C ARG A 40 -5.46 -2.15 -1.92
N LEU A 41 -6.68 -2.06 -1.41
CA LEU A 41 -6.96 -1.48 -0.09
C LEU A 41 -6.24 -2.24 1.03
N ALA A 42 -6.28 -3.57 1.00
CA ALA A 42 -5.60 -4.40 1.99
C ALA A 42 -4.07 -4.29 1.91
N ASP A 43 -3.52 -4.18 0.69
CA ASP A 43 -2.09 -4.04 0.48
C ASP A 43 -1.58 -2.66 0.89
N GLU A 44 -2.32 -1.59 0.64
CA GLU A 44 -1.98 -0.24 1.09
C GLU A 44 -1.87 -0.19 2.62
N ASP A 45 -2.86 -0.75 3.32
CA ASP A 45 -2.85 -0.82 4.78
C ASP A 45 -1.67 -1.64 5.31
N ARG A 46 -1.36 -2.78 4.67
CA ARG A 46 -0.19 -3.60 5.01
C ARG A 46 1.13 -2.85 4.78
N ARG A 47 1.29 -2.17 3.64
CA ARG A 47 2.52 -1.42 3.31
C ARG A 47 2.75 -0.30 4.30
N TYR A 48 1.72 0.48 4.60
CA TYR A 48 1.80 1.56 5.58
C TYR A 48 2.15 1.01 6.97
N SER A 49 1.42 0.00 7.43
CA SER A 49 1.66 -0.64 8.73
C SER A 49 3.07 -1.21 8.85
N ALA A 50 3.56 -1.88 7.80
CA ALA A 50 4.92 -2.41 7.76
C ALA A 50 5.98 -1.30 7.74
N ALA A 51 5.78 -0.22 6.99
CA ALA A 51 6.67 0.94 6.99
C ALA A 51 6.72 1.62 8.36
N ARG A 52 5.56 1.83 8.99
CA ARG A 52 5.45 2.38 10.34
C ARG A 52 6.18 1.51 11.36
N LYS A 53 5.98 0.18 11.33
CA LYS A 53 6.68 -0.76 12.22
C LYS A 53 8.20 -0.67 12.05
N ARG A 54 8.70 -0.63 10.81
CA ARG A 54 10.13 -0.47 10.51
C ARG A 54 10.69 0.86 11.01
N ALA A 55 9.98 1.96 10.79
CA ALA A 55 10.40 3.28 11.26
C ALA A 55 10.49 3.34 12.80
N LEU A 56 9.47 2.84 13.50
CA LEU A 56 9.48 2.79 14.97
C LEU A 56 10.58 1.88 15.53
N ALA A 57 10.84 0.74 14.89
CA ALA A 57 11.94 -0.14 15.28
C ALA A 57 13.31 0.53 15.09
N ALA A 58 13.50 1.24 13.97
CA ALA A 58 14.72 2.00 13.70
C ALA A 58 14.93 3.16 14.68
N MET A 59 13.86 3.79 15.17
CA MET A 59 13.96 4.82 16.22
C MET A 59 14.31 4.22 17.59
N LYS A 60 13.73 3.07 17.94
CA LYS A 60 14.02 2.38 19.22
C LYS A 60 15.44 1.83 19.27
N SER A 61 15.94 1.33 18.14
CA SER A 61 17.28 0.77 17.98
C SER A 61 18.00 1.58 16.89
N ALA A 62 18.30 2.84 17.21
CA ALA A 62 19.04 3.69 16.29
C ALA A 62 20.43 3.07 16.06
N ARG A 63 20.71 2.72 14.80
CA ARG A 63 22.05 2.28 14.42
C ARG A 63 23.03 3.41 14.69
N SER A 64 24.19 3.08 15.26
CA SER A 64 25.28 4.04 15.38
C SER A 64 25.63 4.56 13.99
N LEU A 65 25.50 5.86 13.78
CA LEU A 65 25.88 6.52 12.52
C LEU A 65 27.40 6.73 12.43
N GLY A 66 28.18 6.23 13.39
CA GLY A 66 29.63 6.47 13.49
C GLY A 66 29.99 7.92 13.88
N THR A 67 28.99 8.79 14.04
CA THR A 67 29.16 10.23 14.29
C THR A 67 29.41 10.57 15.75
N ARG A 68 29.12 9.64 16.69
CA ARG A 68 29.07 9.94 18.15
C ARG A 68 28.27 11.21 18.46
N GLY A 69 27.22 11.49 17.67
CA GLY A 69 26.38 12.69 17.82
C GLY A 69 26.92 13.95 17.15
N ARG A 70 28.06 13.90 16.44
CA ARG A 70 28.64 15.04 15.72
C ARG A 70 28.84 14.70 14.25
N ARG A 71 28.21 15.47 13.35
CA ARG A 71 28.49 15.33 11.91
C ARG A 71 29.89 15.86 11.61
N THR A 72 30.64 15.15 10.77
CA THR A 72 31.96 15.58 10.28
C THR A 72 31.92 16.03 8.82
N TRP A 73 30.77 15.89 8.17
CA TRP A 73 30.58 16.17 6.75
C TRP A 73 29.65 17.37 6.54
N THR A 74 29.92 18.12 5.48
CA THR A 74 28.99 19.12 4.94
C THR A 74 28.07 18.49 3.91
N ARG A 75 26.97 19.19 3.57
CA ARG A 75 26.03 18.72 2.54
C ARG A 75 26.70 18.61 1.17
N ASP A 76 27.59 19.56 0.87
CA ASP A 76 28.25 19.67 -0.43
C ASP A 76 29.27 18.53 -0.61
N GLU A 77 30.02 18.19 0.44
CA GLU A 77 30.93 17.01 0.47
C GLU A 77 30.21 15.66 0.25
N LEU A 78 28.93 15.56 0.61
CA LEU A 78 28.12 14.36 0.39
C LEU A 78 27.51 14.30 -1.02
N HIS A 79 27.38 15.46 -1.67
CA HIS A 79 26.67 15.61 -2.95
C HIS A 79 27.57 15.43 -4.18
N GLU A 80 28.88 15.64 -4.05
CA GLU A 80 29.88 15.50 -5.12
C GLU A 80 30.19 14.06 -5.57
N ARG A 81 29.24 13.12 -5.40
CA ARG A 81 29.40 11.72 -5.82
C ARG A 81 28.75 11.42 -7.17
#